data_AF-A0A4Y7QCC1-F1
#
_entry.id   AF-A0A4Y7QCC1-F1
#
_cell.length_a   1.000
_cell.length_b   1.000
_cell.length_c   1.000
_cell.angle_alpha   90.00
_cell.angle_beta   90.00
_cell.angle_gamma   90.00
#
_symmetry.space_group_name_H-M   'P 1'
#
loop_
_entity.id
_entity.type
_entity.pdbx_description
1 polymer ?
#
loop_
_entity_poly.entity_id
_entity_poly.type
_entity_poly.pdbx_seq_one_letter_code
_entity_poly.pdbx_strand_id
1 'polypeptide(L)' 'MTRSWFMDRCNEIWNAAGYPELTGHSFRIGGATELLSRGVQPDIVATQGRWRSHAFLAYWRNVHRILPNFISSAGTG' A
#
# COMPACT_ATOMS: atom_id res chain seq x y z
N MET A 1 -6.00 6.29 -20.65
CA MET A 1 -6.46 6.75 -19.31
C MET A 1 -5.37 7.62 -18.71
N THR A 2 -5.69 8.85 -18.30
CA THR A 2 -4.72 9.73 -17.61
C THR A 2 -4.86 9.57 -16.09
N ARG A 3 -3.84 10.00 -15.34
CA ARG A 3 -3.91 10.04 -13.87
C ARG A 3 -5.08 10.91 -13.40
N SER A 4 -5.26 12.10 -13.99
CA SER A 4 -6.34 13.02 -13.60
C SER A 4 -7.71 12.37 -13.77
N TRP A 5 -8.00 11.86 -14.97
CA TRP A 5 -9.28 11.22 -15.26
C TRP A 5 -9.60 10.07 -14.29
N PHE A 6 -8.61 9.22 -13.97
CA PHE A 6 -8.81 8.13 -13.02
C PHE A 6 -9.13 8.65 -11.62
N MET A 7 -8.36 9.64 -11.14
CA MET A 7 -8.57 10.23 -9.82
C MET A 7 -9.92 10.93 -9.73
N ASP A 8 -10.29 11.71 -10.75
CA ASP A 8 -11.57 12.42 -10.82
C ASP A 8 -12.72 11.42 -10.75
N ARG A 9 -12.62 10.32 -11.51
CA ARG A 9 -13.66 9.29 -11.52
C ARG A 9 -13.80 8.58 -10.18
N CYS A 10 -12.69 8.25 -9.51
CA CYS A 10 -12.74 7.64 -8.18
C CYS A 10 -13.30 8.60 -7.13
N ASN A 11 -12.84 9.86 -7.13
CA ASN A 11 -13.28 10.86 -6.16
C ASN A 11 -14.76 11.22 -6.35
N GLU A 12 -15.29 11.23 -7.58
CA GLU A 12 -16.73 11.37 -7.83
C GLU A 12 -17.54 10.28 -7.10
N ILE A 13 -17.14 9.01 -7.25
CA ILE A 13 -17.81 7.87 -6.61
C ILE A 13 -17.70 7.94 -5.09
N TRP A 14 -16.51 8.25 -4.56
CA TRP A 14 -16.26 8.32 -3.12
C TRP A 14 -17.00 9.48 -2.46
N ASN A 15 -17.00 10.66 -3.09
CA ASN A 15 -17.74 11.81 -2.61
C ASN A 15 -19.25 11.51 -2.58
N ALA A 16 -19.79 10.86 -3.61
CA ALA A 16 -21.19 10.42 -3.63
C ALA A 16 -21.53 9.43 -2.50
N ALA A 17 -20.56 8.65 -2.04
CA ALA A 17 -20.69 7.73 -0.92
C ALA A 17 -20.32 8.36 0.45
N GLY A 18 -20.04 9.67 0.52
CA GLY A 18 -19.72 10.38 1.75
C GLY A 18 -18.29 10.20 2.26
N TYR A 19 -17.38 9.68 1.43
CA TYR A 19 -15.96 9.57 1.74
C TYR A 19 -15.18 10.83 1.35
N PRO A 20 -14.08 11.15 2.05
CA PRO A 20 -13.22 12.27 1.69
C PRO A 20 -12.47 12.01 0.37
N GLU A 21 -12.08 13.11 -0.27
CA GLU A 21 -11.24 13.05 -1.46
C GLU A 21 -9.91 12.35 -1.17
N LEU A 22 -9.51 11.44 -2.06
CA LEU A 22 -8.24 10.75 -1.98
C LEU A 22 -7.31 11.21 -3.10
N THR A 23 -6.01 11.17 -2.79
CA THR A 23 -4.97 11.50 -3.76
C THR A 23 -4.33 10.22 -4.31
N GLY A 24 -3.62 10.34 -5.44
CA GLY A 24 -2.81 9.22 -5.94
C GLY A 24 -1.74 8.74 -4.94
N HIS A 25 -1.33 9.56 -3.97
CA HIS A 25 -0.43 9.15 -2.90
C HIS A 25 -1.11 8.15 -1.95
N SER A 26 -2.41 8.34 -1.66
CA SER A 26 -3.21 7.41 -0.85
C SER A 26 -3.25 6.01 -1.46
N PHE A 27 -3.31 5.89 -2.79
CA PHE A 27 -3.23 4.60 -3.50
C PHE A 27 -1.89 3.91 -3.30
N ARG A 28 -0.76 4.65 -3.27
CA ARG A 28 0.56 4.05 -3.01
C ARG A 28 0.65 3.49 -1.59
N ILE A 29 0.13 4.22 -0.61
CA ILE A 29 0.05 3.77 0.79
C ILE A 29 -0.84 2.53 0.91
N GLY A 30 -2.06 2.60 0.38
CA GLY A 30 -3.02 1.50 0.44
C GLY A 30 -2.51 0.25 -0.27
N GLY A 31 -1.97 0.39 -1.48
CA GLY A 31 -1.43 -0.72 -2.27
C GLY A 31 -0.24 -1.40 -1.58
N ALA A 32 0.71 -0.63 -1.03
CA ALA A 32 1.82 -1.19 -0.26
C ALA A 32 1.33 -1.94 0.98
N THR A 33 0.45 -1.30 1.76
CA THR A 33 -0.11 -1.87 2.99
C THR A 33 -0.85 -3.18 2.71
N GLU A 34 -1.64 -3.24 1.65
CA GLU A 34 -2.40 -4.42 1.26
C GLU A 34 -1.49 -5.58 0.85
N LEU A 35 -0.49 -5.33 -0.01
CA LEU A 35 0.45 -6.37 -0.43
C LEU A 35 1.23 -6.94 0.76
N LEU A 36 1.72 -6.08 1.65
CA LEU A 36 2.43 -6.49 2.87
C LEU A 36 1.52 -7.28 3.82
N SER A 37 0.25 -6.87 3.96
CA SER A 37 -0.74 -7.58 4.79
C SER A 37 -1.05 -8.98 4.26
N ARG A 38 -0.88 -9.21 2.95
CA ARG A 38 -0.97 -10.53 2.31
C ARG A 38 0.32 -11.35 2.38
N GLY A 39 1.35 -10.84 3.06
CA GLY A 39 2.64 -11.53 3.19
C GLY A 39 3.55 -11.43 1.97
N VAL A 40 3.24 -10.54 1.01
CA VAL A 40 4.17 -10.27 -0.10
C VAL A 40 5.46 -9.69 0.47
N GLN A 41 6.61 -10.25 0.07
CA GLN A 41 7.89 -9.86 0.65
C GLN A 41 8.19 -8.36 0.42
N PRO A 42 8.78 -7.67 1.41
CA PRO A 42 9.05 -6.24 1.34
C PRO A 42 9.85 -5.76 0.13
N ASP A 43 10.82 -6.56 -0.34
CA ASP A 43 11.65 -6.29 -1.51
C ASP A 43 10.85 -6.35 -2.83
N ILE A 44 9.90 -7.28 -2.92
CA ILE A 44 8.96 -7.36 -4.06
C ILE A 44 8.04 -6.14 -4.08
N VAL A 45 7.49 -5.75 -2.92
CA VAL A 45 6.67 -4.53 -2.80
C VAL A 45 7.49 -3.29 -3.15
N ALA A 46 8.73 -3.20 -2.67
CA ALA A 46 9.68 -2.13 -2.97
C ALA A 46 9.91 -2.01 -4.49
N THR A 47 10.16 -3.14 -5.15
CA THR A 47 10.39 -3.24 -6.59
C THR A 47 9.16 -2.82 -7.40
N GLN A 48 7.96 -3.29 -7.03
CA GLN A 48 6.71 -2.93 -7.70
C GLN A 48 6.40 -1.43 -7.59
N GLY A 49 6.62 -0.83 -6.41
CA GLY A 49 6.43 0.60 -6.21
C GLY A 49 7.58 1.46 -6.74
N ARG A 50 8.61 0.85 -7.34
CA ARG A 50 9.81 1.52 -7.88
C ARG A 50 10.55 2.35 -6.83
N TRP A 51 10.52 1.90 -5.57
CA TRP A 51 11.26 2.53 -4.49
C TRP A 51 12.72 2.07 -4.53
N ARG A 52 13.64 3.03 -4.67
CA ARG A 52 15.09 2.77 -4.64
C ARG A 52 15.69 2.83 -3.23
N SER A 53 14.90 3.27 -2.25
CA SER A 53 15.34 3.47 -0.87
C SER A 53 14.34 2.87 0.11
N HIS A 54 14.77 2.80 1.37
CA HIS A 54 13.93 2.41 2.51
C HIS A 54 12.77 3.38 2.80
N ALA A 55 12.56 4.42 1.97
CA ALA A 55 11.41 5.31 2.08
C ALA A 55 10.06 4.55 1.98
N PHE A 56 10.03 3.35 1.38
CA PHE A 56 8.83 2.52 1.35
C PHE A 56 8.41 2.02 2.75
N LEU A 57 9.33 1.94 3.72
CA LEU A 57 9.01 1.57 5.10
C LEU A 57 8.04 2.55 5.75
N ALA A 58 8.09 3.83 5.37
CA ALA A 58 7.14 4.84 5.85
C ALA A 58 5.68 4.58 5.41
N TYR A 59 5.48 3.69 4.44
CA TYR A 59 4.16 3.32 3.93
C TYR A 59 3.56 2.11 4.67
N TRP A 60 4.30 1.52 5.63
CA TRP A 60 3.81 0.42 6.46
C TRP A 60 2.85 0.94 7.54
N ARG A 61 1.58 1.11 7.18
CA ARG A 61 0.53 1.38 8.17
C ARG A 61 0.07 0.07 8.80
N ASN A 62 -0.27 0.09 10.09
CA ASN A 62 -0.68 -1.09 10.87
C ASN A 62 0.39 -2.20 10.95
N VAL A 63 1.63 -1.82 11.25
CA VAL A 63 2.79 -2.73 11.35
C VAL A 63 2.52 -3.99 12.18
N HIS A 64 1.72 -3.89 13.25
CA HIS A 64 1.33 -5.04 14.09
C HIS A 64 0.54 -6.14 13.35
N ARG A 65 -0.16 -5.82 12.25
CA ARG A 65 -0.83 -6.79 11.37
C ARG A 65 0.08 -7.37 10.30
N ILE A 66 1.17 -6.66 10.00
CA ILE A 66 2.12 -6.99 8.93
C ILE A 66 3.24 -7.88 9.46
N LEU A 67 3.82 -7.52 10.61
CA LEU A 67 4.96 -8.22 11.20
C LEU A 67 4.76 -9.74 11.43
N PRO A 68 3.59 -10.22 11.89
CA PRO A 68 3.40 -11.66 12.11
C PRO A 68 3.62 -12.51 10.85
N ASN A 69 3.36 -11.95 9.65
CA ASN A 69 3.57 -12.64 8.38
C ASN A 69 5.05 -12.91 8.08
N PHE A 70 5.97 -12.19 8.73
CA PHE A 70 7.40 -12.22 8.42
C PHE A 70 8.27 -12.71 9.58
N ILE A 71 7.71 -12.87 10.78
CA ILE A 71 8.44 -13.34 11.97
C ILE A 71 8.40 -14.87 12.12
N SER A 72 7.36 -15.54 11.60
CA SER A 72 7.22 -17.01 11.77
C SER A 72 8.15 -17.86 10.89
N SER A 73 8.89 -17.28 9.93
CA SER A 73 9.84 -18.04 9.09
C SER A 73 11.25 -18.13 9.66
N ALA A 74 11.52 -17.56 10.84
CA ALA A 74 12.84 -17.58 11.47
C ALA A 74 13.01 -18.68 12.54
N GLY A 75 11.99 -19.55 12.70
CA GLY A 75 11.89 -20.47 13.83
C GLY A 75 11.39 -21.87 13.47
N THR A 76 11.90 -22.48 12.42
CA THR A 76 11.92 -23.93 12.25
C THR A 76 13.20 -24.29 11.51
N GLY A 77 14.08 -25.01 12.21
CA GLY A 77 15.37 -25.46 11.70
C GLY A 77 15.30 -26.64 10.75
#